data_AF-A0ABD5X627-F1
#
_entry.id   AF-A0ABD5X627-F1
#
_cell.length_a   1.000
_cell.length_b   1.000
_cell.length_c   1.000
_cell.angle_alpha   90.00
_cell.angle_beta   90.00
_cell.angle_gamma   90.00
#
_symmetry.space_group_name_H-M   'P 1'
#
loop_
_entity.id
_entity.type
_entity.pdbx_description
1 polymer ?
#
loop_
_entity_poly.entity_id
_entity_poly.type
_entity_poly.pdbx_seq_one_letter_code
_entity_poly.pdbx_strand_id
1 'polypeptide(L)'
;MSIGSHGIRDTTANTSESRPPELLCDRAVRLVRETVDDADADGAVVALSGGVDSATTAAVAVEALGADNVYTLALPTAETRDEDTDDAREWATTLGVDHATAPLAPAVDVFRRHLAPRIAPAGDEYAAGNLAARLRMAAAYFVANATNRLVVGTANRTERLLGYYTKYGDGGVDLLPLGEYDKGEVRTLAAHLGVPEQIREKAPTAGFWDGQTDEADLGATYATLDRVVDALDAGERGVRPPAAVVDRLDADPATVAEQAARMHRTAHKRTRPSAPPRPLRVLDGGDGLVTGGERVGHVADDLTSFVRERVETAGARRVVVRLSGDVGSSVVAALAADALGPERVYGLHLPCHKTSRLDRPDPAVIADDLGIEFDRVNVRPLVVEMESALPHEVTERAGVRELANLVSRVRMACAYYVANTETDLVLGTTDRTDLQLGRVTKFGDEAVDLRPLGGLYRTEVAALGRHLDLPDSVVEQSADVGATVGAEPDAEMDIERSAATVDGVLEGLVDRDIGITRTAAAQGVDPVVVRRCAQAHVRSQHKRSTPPTTADRPDPGPFHELELKFETGE
;
A
#
# COMPACT_ATOMS: atom_id res chain seq x y z
N MET A 1 -55.58 15.92 -0.49
CA MET A 1 -54.43 16.58 0.13
C MET A 1 -53.20 15.84 -0.31
N SER A 2 -52.30 16.55 -0.99
CA SER A 2 -51.17 16.04 -1.76
C SER A 2 -50.08 15.47 -0.83
N ILE A 3 -49.59 14.28 -1.14
CA ILE A 3 -48.39 13.69 -0.53
C ILE A 3 -47.30 13.91 -1.57
N GLY A 4 -46.40 14.86 -1.30
CA GLY A 4 -45.34 15.26 -2.22
C GLY A 4 -44.33 14.15 -2.45
N SER A 5 -44.20 13.75 -3.72
CA SER A 5 -43.15 12.91 -4.25
C SER A 5 -41.77 13.46 -3.89
N HIS A 6 -40.98 12.67 -3.16
CA HIS A 6 -39.53 12.89 -3.09
C HIS A 6 -38.98 12.72 -4.50
N GLY A 7 -38.36 13.78 -5.02
CA GLY A 7 -37.77 13.81 -6.35
C GLY A 7 -36.75 12.69 -6.51
N ILE A 8 -37.14 11.66 -7.25
CA ILE A 8 -36.22 10.75 -7.93
C ILE A 8 -35.37 11.66 -8.81
N ARG A 9 -34.05 11.73 -8.55
CA ARG A 9 -33.12 12.29 -9.52
C ARG A 9 -33.28 11.48 -10.79
N ASP A 10 -33.91 12.09 -11.78
CA ASP A 10 -33.97 11.61 -13.14
C ASP A 10 -32.52 11.59 -13.67
N THR A 11 -31.88 10.42 -13.65
CA THR A 11 -30.49 10.21 -14.10
C THR A 11 -30.38 10.17 -15.63
N THR A 12 -31.26 10.85 -16.35
CA THR A 12 -31.32 10.87 -17.82
C THR A 12 -30.64 12.09 -18.44
N ALA A 13 -29.73 12.75 -17.71
CA ALA A 13 -28.81 13.75 -18.26
C ALA A 13 -27.41 13.58 -17.66
N ASN A 14 -26.59 12.75 -18.30
CA ASN A 14 -25.14 12.97 -18.30
C ASN A 14 -24.63 12.65 -19.70
N THR A 15 -24.92 13.57 -20.62
CA THR A 15 -24.08 13.76 -21.81
C THR A 15 -22.68 14.11 -21.32
N SER A 16 -21.67 13.46 -21.89
CA SER A 16 -20.26 13.60 -21.53
C SER A 16 -19.72 15.01 -21.82
N GLU A 17 -20.10 16.01 -21.03
CA GLU A 17 -19.34 17.24 -20.96
C GLU A 17 -18.21 17.03 -19.94
N SER A 18 -16.97 17.05 -20.44
CA SER A 18 -15.78 17.04 -19.59
C SER A 18 -15.92 18.11 -18.51
N ARG A 19 -15.57 17.77 -17.27
CA ARG A 19 -15.52 18.76 -16.19
C ARG A 19 -14.60 19.91 -16.59
N PRO A 20 -14.93 21.17 -16.24
CA PRO A 20 -14.07 22.30 -16.53
C PRO A 20 -12.74 22.17 -15.78
N PRO A 21 -11.61 22.58 -16.38
CA PRO A 21 -10.29 22.40 -15.79
C PRO A 21 -10.14 23.11 -14.44
N GLU A 22 -10.82 24.24 -14.22
CA GLU A 22 -10.79 24.98 -12.96
C GLU A 22 -11.34 24.11 -11.81
N LEU A 23 -12.45 23.41 -12.05
CA LEU A 23 -13.05 22.51 -11.05
C LEU A 23 -12.15 21.30 -10.77
N LEU A 24 -11.51 20.76 -11.80
CA LEU A 24 -10.53 19.68 -11.65
C LEU A 24 -9.34 20.15 -10.80
N CYS A 25 -8.82 21.36 -11.10
CA CYS A 25 -7.72 21.95 -10.35
C CYS A 25 -8.08 22.16 -8.88
N ASP A 26 -9.20 22.83 -8.60
CA ASP A 26 -9.65 23.16 -7.24
C ASP A 26 -9.80 21.92 -6.36
N ARG A 27 -10.41 20.85 -6.89
CA ARG A 27 -10.59 19.59 -6.17
C ARG A 27 -9.28 18.87 -5.88
N ALA A 28 -8.39 18.81 -6.87
CA ALA A 28 -7.09 18.16 -6.73
C ALA A 28 -6.19 18.92 -5.74
N VAL A 29 -6.16 20.25 -5.85
CA VAL A 29 -5.42 21.15 -4.94
C VAL A 29 -5.93 21.01 -3.50
N ARG A 30 -7.26 21.00 -3.32
CA ARG A 30 -7.88 20.84 -2.00
C ARG A 30 -7.51 19.50 -1.36
N LEU A 31 -7.59 18.40 -2.11
CA LEU A 31 -7.21 17.08 -1.60
C LEU A 31 -5.75 17.09 -1.11
N VAL A 32 -4.82 17.64 -1.90
CA VAL A 32 -3.41 17.68 -1.55
C VAL A 32 -3.20 18.50 -0.27
N ARG A 33 -3.75 19.71 -0.21
CA ARG A 33 -3.62 20.61 0.95
C ARG A 33 -4.17 19.97 2.22
N GLU A 34 -5.43 19.53 2.20
CA GLU A 34 -6.07 18.93 3.38
C GLU A 34 -5.36 17.65 3.85
N THR A 35 -4.85 16.82 2.92
CA THR A 35 -4.15 15.58 3.31
C THR A 35 -2.79 15.87 3.93
N VAL A 36 -2.05 16.87 3.44
CA VAL A 36 -0.77 17.30 4.02
C VAL A 36 -0.99 17.90 5.41
N ASP A 37 -2.01 18.76 5.55
CA ASP A 37 -2.38 19.38 6.84
C ASP A 37 -2.81 18.32 7.87
N ASP A 38 -3.69 17.38 7.49
CA ASP A 38 -4.16 16.31 8.38
C ASP A 38 -3.04 15.37 8.83
N ALA A 39 -1.99 15.23 8.02
CA ALA A 39 -0.84 14.39 8.31
C ALA A 39 0.24 15.10 9.14
N ASP A 40 0.12 16.42 9.38
CA ASP A 40 1.17 17.25 9.98
C ASP A 40 2.52 17.11 9.22
N ALA A 41 2.43 17.09 7.88
CA ALA A 41 3.56 16.91 6.98
C ALA A 41 4.07 18.25 6.44
N ASP A 42 5.37 18.32 6.17
CA ASP A 42 6.05 19.53 5.66
C ASP A 42 5.90 19.71 4.13
N GLY A 43 5.22 18.79 3.44
CA GLY A 43 4.97 18.90 2.00
C GLY A 43 4.82 17.57 1.27
N ALA A 44 5.19 17.57 -0.02
CA ALA A 44 4.94 16.48 -0.95
C ALA A 44 6.20 16.01 -1.71
N VAL A 45 6.27 14.71 -1.99
CA VAL A 45 7.22 14.10 -2.93
C VAL A 45 6.44 13.54 -4.12
N VAL A 46 6.85 13.89 -5.34
CA VAL A 46 6.29 13.36 -6.59
C VAL A 46 7.38 12.63 -7.38
N ALA A 47 7.17 11.35 -7.68
CA ALA A 47 8.02 10.64 -8.63
C ALA A 47 7.71 11.13 -10.05
N LEU A 48 8.66 11.84 -10.67
CA LEU A 48 8.44 12.55 -11.92
C LEU A 48 9.03 11.74 -13.08
N SER A 49 8.16 11.20 -13.94
CA SER A 49 8.56 10.27 -15.02
C SER A 49 8.73 10.94 -16.38
N GLY A 50 8.37 12.23 -16.51
CA GLY A 50 8.31 12.91 -17.81
C GLY A 50 7.05 12.60 -18.63
N GLY A 51 6.10 11.85 -18.04
CA GLY A 51 4.76 11.62 -18.56
C GLY A 51 3.72 12.60 -18.01
N VAL A 52 2.62 12.77 -18.75
CA VAL A 52 1.56 13.76 -18.47
C VAL A 52 0.97 13.65 -17.06
N ASP A 53 0.74 12.46 -16.51
CA ASP A 53 0.10 12.32 -15.21
C ASP A 53 1.02 12.81 -14.08
N SER A 54 2.30 12.45 -14.14
CA SER A 54 3.30 12.89 -13.16
C SER A 54 3.58 14.40 -13.24
N ALA A 55 3.64 14.96 -14.45
CA ALA A 55 3.83 16.40 -14.67
C ALA A 55 2.64 17.22 -14.16
N THR A 56 1.42 16.75 -14.41
CA THR A 56 0.19 17.37 -13.90
C THR A 56 0.11 17.26 -12.38
N THR A 57 0.47 16.11 -11.81
CA THR A 57 0.49 15.91 -10.35
C THR A 57 1.47 16.85 -9.67
N ALA A 58 2.67 17.04 -10.23
CA ALA A 58 3.65 17.99 -9.71
C ALA A 58 3.13 19.42 -9.73
N ALA A 59 2.48 19.84 -10.83
CA ALA A 59 1.87 21.16 -10.93
C ALA A 59 0.74 21.37 -9.90
N VAL A 60 -0.15 20.39 -9.73
CA VAL A 60 -1.19 20.42 -8.68
C VAL A 60 -0.57 20.53 -7.28
N ALA A 61 0.51 19.80 -7.00
CA ALA A 61 1.17 19.88 -5.70
C ALA A 61 1.77 21.28 -5.44
N VAL A 62 2.33 21.92 -6.48
CA VAL A 62 2.85 23.30 -6.40
C VAL A 62 1.74 24.30 -6.17
N GLU A 63 0.62 24.20 -6.89
CA GLU A 63 -0.56 25.05 -6.66
C GLU A 63 -1.13 24.87 -5.24
N ALA A 64 -1.05 23.66 -4.68
CA ALA A 64 -1.56 23.37 -3.35
C ALA A 64 -0.67 23.89 -2.22
N LEU A 65 0.65 23.71 -2.33
CA LEU A 65 1.60 23.82 -1.23
C LEU A 65 2.67 24.91 -1.43
N GLY A 66 2.83 25.42 -2.65
CA GLY A 66 3.98 26.24 -3.06
C GLY A 66 5.20 25.38 -3.42
N ALA A 67 6.05 25.91 -4.31
CA ALA A 67 7.19 25.18 -4.86
C ALA A 67 8.21 24.71 -3.81
N ASP A 68 8.45 25.52 -2.77
CA ASP A 68 9.38 25.21 -1.67
C ASP A 68 8.99 23.96 -0.86
N ASN A 69 7.71 23.57 -0.91
CA ASN A 69 7.17 22.43 -0.17
C ASN A 69 6.98 21.19 -1.06
N VAL A 70 7.41 21.24 -2.32
CA VAL A 70 7.32 20.14 -3.27
C VAL A 70 8.71 19.68 -3.67
N TYR A 71 8.94 18.37 -3.55
CA TYR A 71 10.18 17.73 -4.00
C TYR A 71 9.85 16.75 -5.13
N THR A 72 10.59 16.80 -6.23
CA THR A 72 10.40 15.86 -7.34
C THR A 72 11.60 14.95 -7.53
N LEU A 73 11.35 13.69 -7.89
CA LEU A 73 12.41 12.69 -8.05
C LEU A 73 12.25 11.95 -9.37
N ALA A 74 13.22 12.13 -10.27
CA ALA A 74 13.34 11.32 -11.48
C ALA A 74 14.08 10.02 -11.15
N LEU A 75 13.49 8.88 -11.50
CA LEU A 75 13.96 7.55 -11.09
C LEU A 75 14.20 6.61 -12.29
N PRO A 76 15.16 6.93 -13.18
CA PRO A 76 15.38 6.18 -14.40
C PRO A 76 15.95 4.78 -14.12
N THR A 77 15.51 3.82 -14.91
CA THR A 77 16.12 2.50 -15.06
C THR A 77 16.73 2.37 -16.46
N ALA A 78 17.31 1.22 -16.80
CA ALA A 78 17.95 1.02 -18.11
C ALA A 78 16.97 1.13 -19.29
N GLU A 79 15.68 0.95 -19.02
CA GLU A 79 14.57 0.95 -19.96
C GLU A 79 13.89 2.34 -20.04
N THR A 80 14.29 3.27 -19.17
CA THR A 80 13.81 4.65 -19.22
C THR A 80 14.54 5.41 -20.31
N ARG A 81 13.80 6.13 -21.16
CA ARG A 81 14.40 6.94 -22.23
C ARG A 81 15.04 8.20 -21.62
N ASP A 82 16.18 8.59 -22.16
CA ASP A 82 16.89 9.80 -21.70
C ASP A 82 15.99 11.05 -21.82
N GLU A 83 15.23 11.15 -22.92
CA GLU A 83 14.25 12.21 -23.17
C GLU A 83 13.21 12.34 -22.05
N ASP A 84 12.74 11.22 -21.48
CA ASP A 84 11.76 11.23 -20.39
C ASP A 84 12.37 11.80 -19.09
N THR A 85 13.64 11.50 -18.85
CA THR A 85 14.38 12.01 -17.69
C THR A 85 14.69 13.50 -17.85
N ASP A 86 15.01 13.94 -19.07
CA ASP A 86 15.29 15.34 -19.38
C ASP A 86 14.02 16.18 -19.30
N ASP A 87 12.90 15.72 -19.88
CA ASP A 87 11.59 16.37 -19.74
C ASP A 87 11.17 16.51 -18.27
N ALA A 88 11.38 15.47 -17.45
CA ALA A 88 11.11 15.53 -16.02
C ALA A 88 11.94 16.63 -15.33
N ARG A 89 13.24 16.71 -15.62
CA ARG A 89 14.14 17.70 -15.03
C ARG A 89 13.81 19.12 -15.46
N GLU A 90 13.55 19.33 -16.75
CA GLU A 90 13.17 20.64 -17.29
C GLU A 90 11.83 21.11 -16.72
N TRP A 91 10.86 20.21 -16.58
CA TRP A 91 9.58 20.53 -15.98
C TRP A 91 9.71 20.89 -14.50
N ALA A 92 10.46 20.10 -13.72
CA ALA A 92 10.76 20.42 -12.32
C ALA A 92 11.45 21.78 -12.17
N THR A 93 12.41 22.09 -13.04
CA THR A 93 13.09 23.40 -13.08
C THR A 93 12.10 24.53 -13.38
N THR A 94 11.19 24.32 -14.32
CA THR A 94 10.16 25.30 -14.70
C THR A 94 9.18 25.59 -13.56
N LEU A 95 8.80 24.55 -12.81
CA LEU A 95 7.96 24.68 -11.61
C LEU A 95 8.68 25.34 -10.43
N GLY A 96 10.02 25.47 -10.48
CA GLY A 96 10.82 26.04 -9.39
C GLY A 96 10.91 25.15 -8.15
N VAL A 97 10.71 23.83 -8.31
CA VAL A 97 10.74 22.87 -7.19
C VAL A 97 12.14 22.28 -6.98
N ASP A 98 12.41 21.90 -5.73
CA ASP A 98 13.57 21.06 -5.41
C ASP A 98 13.43 19.72 -6.13
N HIS A 99 14.51 19.28 -6.77
CA HIS A 99 14.47 18.05 -7.55
C HIS A 99 15.82 17.33 -7.62
N ALA A 100 15.75 16.02 -7.83
CA ALA A 100 16.93 15.21 -8.10
C ALA A 100 16.65 14.08 -9.09
N THR A 101 17.72 13.56 -9.68
CA THR A 101 17.69 12.30 -10.44
C THR A 101 18.41 11.23 -9.63
N ALA A 102 17.71 10.15 -9.29
CA ALA A 102 18.25 8.99 -8.59
C ALA A 102 18.21 7.76 -9.53
N PRO A 103 19.30 7.47 -10.25
CA PRO A 103 19.33 6.39 -11.23
C PRO A 103 19.26 5.01 -10.53
N LEU A 104 18.18 4.28 -10.76
CA LEU A 104 17.96 2.96 -10.15
C LEU A 104 18.45 1.79 -11.01
N ALA A 105 18.97 2.06 -12.22
CA ALA A 105 19.53 1.02 -13.09
C ALA A 105 20.57 0.12 -12.39
N PRO A 106 21.53 0.64 -11.58
CA PRO A 106 22.47 -0.21 -10.84
C PRO A 106 21.79 -1.15 -9.84
N ALA A 107 20.79 -0.64 -9.10
CA ALA A 107 20.03 -1.42 -8.15
C ALA A 107 19.24 -2.56 -8.83
N VAL A 108 18.55 -2.25 -9.94
CA VAL A 108 17.83 -3.26 -10.74
C VAL A 108 18.79 -4.31 -11.31
N ASP A 109 19.96 -3.89 -11.78
CA ASP A 109 20.99 -4.78 -12.32
C ASP A 109 21.57 -5.73 -11.25
N VAL A 110 21.87 -5.21 -10.06
CA VAL A 110 22.29 -6.02 -8.90
C VAL A 110 21.23 -7.05 -8.53
N PHE A 111 19.95 -6.64 -8.52
CA PHE A 111 18.86 -7.59 -8.28
C PHE A 111 18.83 -8.69 -9.34
N ARG A 112 18.83 -8.32 -10.63
CA ARG A 112 18.75 -9.25 -11.77
C ARG A 112 19.91 -10.25 -11.77
N ARG A 113 21.13 -9.82 -11.45
CA ARG A 113 22.32 -10.68 -11.50
C ARG A 113 22.50 -11.57 -10.27
N HIS A 114 22.11 -11.10 -9.09
CA HIS A 114 22.49 -11.75 -7.83
C HIS A 114 21.32 -12.30 -7.01
N LEU A 115 20.15 -11.69 -7.10
CA LEU A 115 19.00 -12.02 -6.26
C LEU A 115 17.96 -12.82 -7.07
N ALA A 116 17.55 -12.32 -8.24
CA ALA A 116 16.52 -12.95 -9.07
C ALA A 116 16.78 -14.44 -9.35
N PRO A 117 17.98 -14.88 -9.78
CA PRO A 117 18.22 -16.28 -10.13
C PRO A 117 18.14 -17.26 -8.95
N ARG A 118 18.05 -16.75 -7.72
CA ARG A 118 17.95 -17.54 -6.50
C ARG A 118 16.51 -17.69 -5.98
N ILE A 119 15.58 -16.87 -6.46
CA ILE A 119 14.22 -16.79 -5.89
C ILE A 119 13.12 -17.02 -6.92
N ALA A 120 13.43 -16.85 -8.20
CA ALA A 120 12.49 -17.10 -9.28
C ALA A 120 13.21 -17.41 -10.60
N PRO A 121 12.53 -18.07 -11.55
CA PRO A 121 13.02 -18.22 -12.92
C PRO A 121 13.29 -16.85 -13.57
N ALA A 122 14.36 -16.77 -14.36
CA ALA A 122 14.65 -15.57 -15.14
C ALA A 122 13.70 -15.43 -16.34
N GLY A 123 13.50 -14.19 -16.79
CA GLY A 123 12.89 -13.91 -18.11
C GLY A 123 11.47 -13.33 -18.08
N ASP A 124 10.87 -13.13 -16.91
CA ASP A 124 9.58 -12.41 -16.81
C ASP A 124 9.80 -10.89 -16.78
N GLU A 125 9.52 -10.24 -17.90
CA GLU A 125 9.65 -8.79 -18.07
C GLU A 125 8.64 -8.01 -17.23
N TYR A 126 7.43 -8.53 -17.00
CA TYR A 126 6.43 -7.91 -16.13
C TYR A 126 6.86 -7.98 -14.66
N ALA A 127 7.39 -9.11 -14.20
CA ALA A 127 7.92 -9.22 -12.84
C ALA A 127 9.09 -8.23 -12.63
N ALA A 128 9.98 -8.10 -13.63
CA ALA A 128 11.09 -7.14 -13.57
C ALA A 128 10.61 -5.67 -13.59
N GLY A 129 9.63 -5.33 -14.43
CA GLY A 129 9.03 -4.00 -14.47
C GLY A 129 8.30 -3.65 -13.16
N ASN A 130 7.53 -4.59 -12.63
CA ASN A 130 6.86 -4.44 -11.33
C ASN A 130 7.87 -4.29 -10.17
N LEU A 131 9.00 -5.01 -10.21
CA LEU A 131 10.10 -4.79 -9.24
C LEU A 131 10.62 -3.37 -9.36
N ALA A 132 10.96 -2.90 -10.56
CA ALA A 132 11.46 -1.55 -10.78
C ALA A 132 10.48 -0.50 -10.24
N ALA A 133 9.18 -0.63 -10.52
CA ALA A 133 8.15 0.26 -9.97
C ALA A 133 8.12 0.28 -8.42
N ARG A 134 8.33 -0.88 -7.76
CA ARG A 134 8.44 -0.96 -6.29
C ARG A 134 9.72 -0.35 -5.74
N LEU A 135 10.84 -0.45 -6.47
CA LEU A 135 12.07 0.23 -6.09
C LEU A 135 11.94 1.76 -6.25
N ARG A 136 11.22 2.23 -7.27
CA ARG A 136 10.86 3.66 -7.43
C ARG A 136 10.03 4.16 -6.24
N MET A 137 9.00 3.40 -5.86
CA MET A 137 8.18 3.69 -4.67
C MET A 137 9.05 3.74 -3.41
N ALA A 138 9.93 2.77 -3.23
CA ALA A 138 10.81 2.70 -2.06
C ALA A 138 11.77 3.90 -1.98
N ALA A 139 12.32 4.36 -3.11
CA ALA A 139 13.14 5.57 -3.19
C ALA A 139 12.33 6.84 -2.87
N ALA A 140 11.14 7.00 -3.47
CA ALA A 140 10.27 8.15 -3.20
C ALA A 140 9.88 8.24 -1.72
N TYR A 141 9.52 7.11 -1.10
CA TYR A 141 9.23 7.07 0.33
C TYR A 141 10.44 7.28 1.23
N PHE A 142 11.65 6.89 0.81
CA PHE A 142 12.85 7.21 1.57
C PHE A 142 13.04 8.71 1.68
N VAL A 143 12.93 9.43 0.56
CA VAL A 143 12.96 10.91 0.53
C VAL A 143 11.83 11.49 1.37
N ALA A 144 10.61 10.97 1.21
CA ALA A 144 9.44 11.44 1.95
C ALA A 144 9.61 11.26 3.47
N ASN A 145 10.08 10.09 3.92
CA ASN A 145 10.31 9.80 5.34
C ASN A 145 11.47 10.64 5.92
N ALA A 146 12.55 10.85 5.17
CA ALA A 146 13.69 11.65 5.60
C ALA A 146 13.42 13.17 5.61
N THR A 147 12.35 13.62 4.95
CA THR A 147 11.99 15.04 4.84
C THR A 147 10.61 15.38 5.38
N ASN A 148 9.98 14.46 6.11
CA ASN A 148 8.62 14.60 6.66
C ASN A 148 7.57 15.04 5.63
N ARG A 149 7.58 14.42 4.44
CA ARG A 149 6.65 14.69 3.33
C ARG A 149 5.79 13.47 3.02
N LEU A 150 4.73 13.68 2.24
CA LEU A 150 3.86 12.62 1.71
C LEU A 150 4.21 12.28 0.26
N VAL A 151 4.10 11.01 -0.12
CA VAL A 151 4.24 10.61 -1.53
C VAL A 151 2.91 10.80 -2.27
N VAL A 152 2.88 11.68 -3.26
CA VAL A 152 1.67 11.95 -4.06
C VAL A 152 1.66 11.06 -5.30
N GLY A 153 0.57 10.32 -5.49
CA GLY A 153 0.42 9.40 -6.60
C GLY A 153 -0.11 10.03 -7.87
N THR A 154 0.26 9.44 -8.99
CA THR A 154 -0.01 9.97 -10.34
C THR A 154 -1.07 9.15 -11.09
N ALA A 155 -1.51 8.01 -10.55
CA ALA A 155 -2.44 7.12 -11.25
C ALA A 155 -3.81 7.80 -11.45
N ASN A 156 -4.26 7.86 -12.70
CA ASN A 156 -5.56 8.42 -13.06
C ASN A 156 -6.69 7.39 -12.91
N ARG A 157 -7.96 7.82 -13.03
CA ARG A 157 -9.14 6.96 -12.84
C ARG A 157 -9.13 5.75 -13.77
N THR A 158 -8.77 5.94 -15.04
CA THR A 158 -8.78 4.88 -16.05
C THR A 158 -7.74 3.80 -15.72
N GLU A 159 -6.50 4.20 -15.44
CA GLU A 159 -5.44 3.29 -14.97
C GLU A 159 -5.84 2.57 -13.68
N ARG A 160 -6.40 3.31 -12.72
CA ARG A 160 -6.83 2.77 -11.43
C ARG A 160 -7.88 1.68 -11.58
N LEU A 161 -8.94 1.95 -12.35
CA LEU A 161 -10.06 1.04 -12.52
C LEU A 161 -9.68 -0.19 -13.36
N LEU A 162 -8.87 -0.01 -14.40
CA LEU A 162 -8.32 -1.13 -15.17
C LEU A 162 -7.22 -1.87 -14.40
N GLY A 163 -6.65 -1.29 -13.35
CA GLY A 163 -5.55 -1.87 -12.59
C GLY A 163 -4.23 -1.89 -13.37
N TYR A 164 -4.08 -0.95 -14.30
CA TYR A 164 -2.89 -0.77 -15.14
C TYR A 164 -1.84 0.06 -14.38
N TYR A 165 -1.38 -0.51 -13.27
CA TYR A 165 -0.33 0.00 -12.39
C TYR A 165 0.21 -1.14 -11.53
N THR A 166 1.39 -0.98 -10.96
CA THR A 166 1.99 -1.97 -10.06
C THR A 166 1.41 -1.83 -8.64
N LYS A 167 0.84 -2.92 -8.11
CA LYS A 167 0.39 -2.96 -6.70
C LYS A 167 1.59 -2.76 -5.78
N TYR A 168 1.52 -1.74 -4.93
CA TYR A 168 2.61 -1.27 -4.06
C TYR A 168 3.88 -0.78 -4.78
N GLY A 169 3.81 -0.57 -6.10
CA GLY A 169 4.81 0.20 -6.84
C GLY A 169 4.31 1.63 -7.02
N ASP A 170 4.02 2.02 -8.25
CA ASP A 170 3.38 3.29 -8.61
C ASP A 170 1.97 3.47 -8.00
N GLY A 171 1.30 2.38 -7.59
CA GLY A 171 0.08 2.46 -6.77
C GLY A 171 0.31 2.60 -5.26
N GLY A 172 1.56 2.52 -4.78
CA GLY A 172 1.93 2.67 -3.37
C GLY A 172 2.21 4.13 -3.03
N VAL A 173 1.18 4.87 -2.64
CA VAL A 173 1.22 6.34 -2.43
C VAL A 173 0.39 6.76 -1.21
N ASP A 174 0.53 8.00 -0.76
CA ASP A 174 -0.25 8.55 0.36
C ASP A 174 -1.61 9.09 -0.07
N LEU A 175 -1.73 9.62 -1.30
CA LEU A 175 -2.94 10.21 -1.88
C LEU A 175 -2.91 10.20 -3.42
N LEU A 176 -4.07 10.36 -4.06
CA LEU A 176 -4.25 10.29 -5.52
C LEU A 176 -5.10 11.48 -6.04
N PRO A 177 -4.51 12.66 -6.29
CA PRO A 177 -5.23 13.83 -6.80
C PRO A 177 -5.90 13.61 -8.16
N LEU A 178 -5.31 12.78 -9.02
CA LEU A 178 -5.86 12.46 -10.33
C LEU A 178 -6.75 11.21 -10.30
N GLY A 179 -6.94 10.59 -9.14
CA GLY A 179 -7.54 9.26 -9.01
C GLY A 179 -8.98 9.14 -9.49
N GLU A 180 -9.69 10.28 -9.63
CA GLU A 180 -11.06 10.35 -10.13
C GLU A 180 -11.18 11.04 -11.49
N TYR A 181 -10.04 11.31 -12.16
CA TYR A 181 -9.99 11.98 -13.46
C TYR A 181 -9.62 10.95 -14.53
N ASP A 182 -10.37 10.91 -15.62
CA ASP A 182 -10.01 10.10 -16.77
C ASP A 182 -8.81 10.69 -17.52
N LYS A 183 -8.26 9.97 -18.51
CA LYS A 183 -7.04 10.42 -19.20
C LYS A 183 -7.29 11.72 -19.97
N GLY A 184 -8.48 11.89 -20.55
CA GLY A 184 -8.90 13.13 -21.21
C GLY A 184 -8.93 14.33 -20.27
N GLU A 185 -9.47 14.16 -19.07
CA GLU A 185 -9.52 15.18 -18.02
C GLU A 185 -8.13 15.52 -17.50
N VAL A 186 -7.25 14.54 -17.33
CA VAL A 186 -5.84 14.79 -16.97
C VAL A 186 -5.15 15.65 -18.02
N ARG A 187 -5.32 15.36 -19.32
CA ARG A 187 -4.75 16.19 -20.41
C ARG A 187 -5.32 17.60 -20.43
N THR A 188 -6.60 17.75 -20.10
CA THR A 188 -7.29 19.04 -20.00
C THR A 188 -6.75 19.86 -18.83
N LEU A 189 -6.61 19.25 -17.65
CA LEU A 189 -6.00 19.87 -16.48
C LEU A 189 -4.53 20.22 -16.72
N ALA A 190 -3.76 19.33 -17.37
CA ALA A 190 -2.37 19.57 -17.73
C ALA A 190 -2.21 20.84 -18.58
N ALA A 191 -3.10 21.03 -19.56
CA ALA A 191 -3.11 22.22 -20.40
C ALA A 191 -3.38 23.49 -19.58
N HIS A 192 -4.35 23.43 -18.68
CA HIS A 192 -4.71 24.54 -17.79
C HIS A 192 -3.57 24.95 -16.86
N LEU A 193 -2.83 23.97 -16.34
CA LEU A 193 -1.67 24.17 -15.47
C LEU A 193 -0.37 24.50 -16.23
N GLY A 194 -0.43 24.68 -17.55
CA GLY A 194 0.73 25.08 -18.36
C GLY A 194 1.76 23.97 -18.61
N VAL A 195 1.39 22.70 -18.44
CA VAL A 195 2.27 21.58 -18.79
C VAL A 195 2.60 21.65 -20.30
N PRO A 196 3.88 21.55 -20.69
CA PRO A 196 4.30 21.64 -22.09
C PRO A 196 3.59 20.64 -23.01
N GLU A 197 3.29 21.07 -24.24
CA GLU A 197 2.63 20.24 -25.26
C GLU A 197 3.41 18.95 -25.55
N GLN A 198 4.75 19.02 -25.59
CA GLN A 198 5.62 17.85 -25.79
C GLN A 198 5.42 16.74 -24.74
N ILE A 199 5.10 17.10 -23.48
CA ILE A 199 4.80 16.13 -22.42
C ILE A 199 3.35 15.65 -22.53
N ARG A 200 2.41 16.53 -22.89
CA ARG A 200 0.96 16.23 -22.98
C ARG A 200 0.61 15.31 -24.16
N GLU A 201 1.33 15.42 -25.26
CA GLU A 201 1.06 14.66 -26.50
C GLU A 201 1.85 13.35 -26.58
N LYS A 202 2.85 13.17 -25.72
CA LYS A 202 3.65 11.95 -25.63
C LYS A 202 2.76 10.71 -25.45
N ALA A 203 3.08 9.65 -26.18
CA ALA A 203 2.38 8.38 -26.06
C ALA A 203 2.57 7.81 -24.63
N PRO A 204 1.48 7.47 -23.90
CA PRO A 204 1.59 6.87 -22.58
C PRO A 204 2.29 5.51 -22.62
N THR A 205 3.17 5.28 -21.64
CA THR A 205 3.94 4.03 -21.50
C THR A 205 4.24 3.75 -20.03
N ALA A 206 4.16 2.49 -19.61
CA ALA A 206 4.65 2.03 -18.31
C ALA A 206 6.19 1.96 -18.24
N GLY A 207 6.89 1.94 -19.39
CA GLY A 207 8.35 1.97 -19.46
C GLY A 207 9.05 0.74 -18.89
N PHE A 208 8.46 -0.46 -19.06
CA PHE A 208 9.04 -1.73 -18.61
C PHE A 208 10.00 -2.34 -19.63
N TRP A 209 9.79 -2.09 -20.93
CA TRP A 209 10.67 -2.48 -22.03
C TRP A 209 10.55 -1.50 -23.20
N ASP A 210 11.49 -1.59 -24.14
CA ASP A 210 11.54 -0.70 -25.31
C ASP A 210 10.32 -0.92 -26.24
N GLY A 211 9.73 0.18 -26.69
CA GLY A 211 8.54 0.18 -27.56
C GLY A 211 7.21 -0.15 -26.87
N GLN A 212 7.16 -0.32 -25.55
CA GLN A 212 5.91 -0.51 -24.81
C GLN A 212 5.00 0.72 -24.93
N THR A 213 3.70 0.50 -25.14
CA THR A 213 2.67 1.55 -25.06
C THR A 213 1.44 1.05 -24.33
N ASP A 214 0.80 1.92 -23.56
CA ASP A 214 -0.35 1.56 -22.73
C ASP A 214 -1.53 1.09 -23.60
N GLU A 215 -1.77 1.74 -24.74
CA GLU A 215 -2.87 1.41 -25.64
C GLU A 215 -2.70 0.03 -26.28
N ALA A 216 -1.45 -0.41 -26.53
CA ALA A 216 -1.18 -1.76 -27.01
C ALA A 216 -1.46 -2.82 -25.93
N ASP A 217 -1.05 -2.56 -24.68
CA ASP A 217 -1.28 -3.47 -23.54
C ASP A 217 -2.77 -3.52 -23.11
N LEU A 218 -3.47 -2.40 -23.25
CA LEU A 218 -4.89 -2.26 -22.92
C LEU A 218 -5.81 -2.69 -24.08
N GLY A 219 -5.28 -2.74 -25.30
CA GLY A 219 -5.97 -3.17 -26.51
C GLY A 219 -6.94 -2.15 -27.10
N ALA A 220 -6.93 -0.90 -26.61
CA ALA A 220 -7.78 0.18 -27.09
C ALA A 220 -7.18 1.55 -26.74
N THR A 221 -7.64 2.60 -27.44
CA THR A 221 -7.21 3.97 -27.17
C THR A 221 -7.79 4.51 -25.87
N TYR A 222 -7.10 5.44 -25.21
CA TYR A 222 -7.62 6.07 -23.99
C TYR A 222 -9.00 6.72 -24.18
N ALA A 223 -9.24 7.35 -25.33
CA ALA A 223 -10.55 7.92 -25.65
C ALA A 223 -11.67 6.86 -25.69
N THR A 224 -11.35 5.61 -26.02
CA THR A 224 -12.29 4.48 -25.95
C THR A 224 -12.37 3.94 -24.53
N LEU A 225 -11.23 3.75 -23.87
CA LEU A 225 -11.14 3.23 -22.51
C LEU A 225 -11.87 4.12 -21.51
N ASP A 226 -11.68 5.43 -21.55
CA ASP A 226 -12.33 6.41 -20.67
C ASP A 226 -13.86 6.26 -20.74
N ARG A 227 -14.42 6.20 -21.96
CA ARG A 227 -15.86 5.99 -22.20
C ARG A 227 -16.35 4.64 -21.67
N VAL A 228 -15.61 3.58 -21.94
CA VAL A 228 -15.96 2.21 -21.51
C VAL A 228 -15.91 2.10 -19.99
N VAL A 229 -14.85 2.62 -19.36
CA VAL A 229 -14.67 2.61 -17.91
C VAL A 229 -15.76 3.43 -17.21
N ASP A 230 -16.09 4.63 -17.70
CA ASP A 230 -17.17 5.44 -17.13
C ASP A 230 -18.55 4.76 -17.26
N ALA A 231 -18.78 4.07 -18.38
CA ALA A 231 -20.02 3.32 -18.57
C ALA A 231 -20.08 2.04 -17.73
N LEU A 232 -18.94 1.37 -17.49
CA LEU A 232 -18.83 0.20 -16.64
C LEU A 232 -18.91 0.56 -15.15
N ASP A 233 -18.34 1.68 -14.74
CA ASP A 233 -18.34 2.10 -13.35
C ASP A 233 -19.73 2.59 -12.92
N ALA A 234 -20.39 1.86 -12.02
CA ALA A 234 -21.64 2.25 -11.39
C ALA A 234 -21.44 2.84 -9.98
N GLY A 235 -20.19 3.13 -9.59
CA GLY A 235 -19.83 3.59 -8.26
C GLY A 235 -20.13 2.51 -7.21
N GLU A 236 -20.87 2.86 -6.17
CA GLU A 236 -21.27 1.94 -5.09
C GLU A 236 -22.03 0.69 -5.59
N ARG A 237 -22.63 0.75 -6.78
CA ARG A 237 -23.35 -0.38 -7.40
C ARG A 237 -22.44 -1.36 -8.13
N GLY A 238 -21.13 -1.14 -8.15
CA GLY A 238 -20.14 -2.02 -8.76
C GLY A 238 -20.00 -1.83 -10.27
N VAL A 239 -19.69 -2.91 -10.99
CA VAL A 239 -19.46 -2.90 -12.44
C VAL A 239 -20.76 -3.22 -13.17
N ARG A 240 -21.20 -2.35 -14.11
CA ARG A 240 -22.39 -2.58 -14.94
C ARG A 240 -22.18 -3.78 -15.86
N PRO A 241 -23.26 -4.53 -16.20
CA PRO A 241 -23.17 -5.62 -17.14
C PRO A 241 -22.62 -5.15 -18.51
N PRO A 242 -21.61 -5.85 -19.09
CA PRO A 242 -21.01 -5.47 -20.36
C PRO A 242 -22.01 -5.25 -21.51
N ALA A 243 -23.04 -6.10 -21.62
CA ALA A 243 -24.07 -5.99 -22.65
C ALA A 243 -24.78 -4.62 -22.65
N ALA A 244 -25.09 -4.10 -21.46
CA ALA A 244 -25.74 -2.80 -21.33
C ALA A 244 -24.82 -1.62 -21.72
N VAL A 245 -23.50 -1.81 -21.61
CA VAL A 245 -22.50 -0.82 -22.01
C VAL A 245 -22.29 -0.83 -23.53
N VAL A 246 -22.23 -2.02 -24.14
CA VAL A 246 -22.14 -2.20 -25.60
C VAL A 246 -23.28 -1.46 -26.29
N ASP A 247 -24.52 -1.71 -25.87
CA ASP A 247 -25.72 -1.10 -26.47
C ASP A 247 -25.72 0.44 -26.37
N ARG A 248 -25.10 0.99 -25.31
CA ARG A 248 -25.06 2.43 -25.05
C ARG A 248 -23.98 3.15 -25.85
N LEU A 249 -22.81 2.53 -26.02
CA LEU A 249 -21.61 3.19 -26.56
C LEU A 249 -21.34 2.87 -28.03
N ASP A 250 -22.02 1.87 -28.62
CA ASP A 250 -21.65 1.30 -29.92
C ASP A 250 -20.16 0.90 -29.96
N ALA A 251 -19.64 0.44 -28.82
CA ALA A 251 -18.26 0.01 -28.65
C ALA A 251 -18.12 -1.47 -29.01
N ASP A 252 -16.91 -1.87 -29.41
CA ASP A 252 -16.61 -3.27 -29.70
C ASP A 252 -16.92 -4.17 -28.47
N PRO A 253 -17.81 -5.18 -28.61
CA PRO A 253 -18.20 -6.04 -27.51
C PRO A 253 -17.02 -6.78 -26.85
N ALA A 254 -16.01 -7.16 -27.63
CA ALA A 254 -14.84 -7.85 -27.10
C ALA A 254 -14.01 -6.92 -26.19
N THR A 255 -13.81 -5.68 -26.62
CA THR A 255 -13.15 -4.64 -25.82
C THR A 255 -13.89 -4.40 -24.50
N VAL A 256 -15.21 -4.20 -24.53
CA VAL A 256 -16.01 -3.96 -23.30
C VAL A 256 -15.92 -5.15 -22.34
N ALA A 257 -16.05 -6.39 -22.86
CA ALA A 257 -15.97 -7.60 -22.07
C ALA A 257 -14.59 -7.77 -21.42
N GLU A 258 -13.50 -7.53 -22.16
CA GLU A 258 -12.14 -7.63 -21.62
C GLU A 258 -11.88 -6.56 -20.55
N GLN A 259 -12.29 -5.30 -20.77
CA GLN A 259 -12.08 -4.26 -19.75
C GLN A 259 -12.90 -4.54 -18.48
N ALA A 260 -14.14 -5.04 -18.59
CA ALA A 260 -14.93 -5.44 -17.43
C ALA A 260 -14.27 -6.60 -16.66
N ALA A 261 -13.75 -7.61 -17.38
CA ALA A 261 -13.03 -8.72 -16.77
C ALA A 261 -11.73 -8.24 -16.11
N ARG A 262 -10.99 -7.34 -16.74
CA ARG A 262 -9.78 -6.72 -16.20
C ARG A 262 -10.06 -5.93 -14.93
N MET A 263 -11.09 -5.08 -14.92
CA MET A 263 -11.54 -4.34 -13.73
C MET A 263 -11.84 -5.28 -12.55
N HIS A 264 -12.49 -6.42 -12.82
CA HIS A 264 -12.78 -7.43 -11.81
C HIS A 264 -11.51 -8.11 -11.29
N ARG A 265 -10.66 -8.63 -12.19
CA ARG A 265 -9.40 -9.32 -11.82
C ARG A 265 -8.45 -8.42 -11.02
N THR A 266 -8.42 -7.12 -11.32
CA THR A 266 -7.52 -6.16 -10.67
C THR A 266 -8.14 -5.42 -9.48
N ALA A 267 -9.37 -5.74 -9.08
CA ALA A 267 -10.05 -5.08 -7.95
C ALA A 267 -9.23 -5.11 -6.65
N HIS A 268 -8.49 -6.19 -6.43
CA HIS A 268 -7.58 -6.37 -5.30
C HIS A 268 -6.45 -5.33 -5.20
N LYS A 269 -6.15 -4.59 -6.29
CA LYS A 269 -5.15 -3.51 -6.27
C LYS A 269 -5.70 -2.23 -5.63
N ARG A 270 -7.03 -2.06 -5.63
CA ARG A 270 -7.74 -0.87 -5.11
C ARG A 270 -8.29 -1.07 -3.70
N THR A 271 -8.18 -2.27 -3.14
CA THR A 271 -8.68 -2.60 -1.81
C THR A 271 -7.53 -2.94 -0.86
N ARG A 272 -7.83 -2.95 0.43
CA ARG A 272 -6.86 -3.40 1.45
C ARG A 272 -6.68 -4.91 1.38
N PRO A 273 -5.52 -5.43 1.83
CA PRO A 273 -5.34 -6.86 1.99
C PRO A 273 -6.46 -7.45 2.86
N SER A 274 -7.02 -8.57 2.41
CA SER A 274 -8.09 -9.25 3.15
C SER A 274 -7.54 -9.76 4.48
N ALA A 275 -8.35 -9.64 5.53
CA ALA A 275 -8.07 -10.18 6.85
C ALA A 275 -9.34 -10.87 7.37
N PRO A 276 -9.22 -11.90 8.22
CA PRO A 276 -10.37 -12.50 8.89
C PRO A 276 -11.08 -11.44 9.75
N PRO A 277 -12.43 -11.46 9.82
CA PRO A 277 -13.18 -10.48 10.59
C PRO A 277 -12.90 -10.64 12.08
N ARG A 278 -12.77 -9.52 12.79
CA ARG A 278 -12.84 -9.47 14.27
C ARG A 278 -14.26 -9.00 14.65
N PRO A 279 -14.91 -9.65 15.62
CA PRO A 279 -14.41 -10.79 16.36
C PRO A 279 -14.43 -12.10 15.55
N LEU A 280 -13.48 -12.99 15.83
CA LEU A 280 -13.51 -14.35 15.32
C LEU A 280 -14.72 -15.07 15.92
N ARG A 281 -15.18 -16.19 15.31
CA ARG A 281 -16.45 -16.85 15.66
C ARG A 281 -16.57 -17.29 17.13
N VAL A 282 -15.51 -17.21 17.90
CA VAL A 282 -15.42 -17.59 19.31
C VAL A 282 -15.35 -16.35 20.19
N LEU A 283 -16.51 -15.87 20.67
CA LEU A 283 -16.59 -14.72 21.59
C LEU A 283 -17.16 -14.99 22.97
N ASP A 284 -17.42 -16.23 23.35
CA ASP A 284 -17.98 -16.48 24.67
C ASP A 284 -16.89 -16.72 25.73
N GLY A 285 -16.79 -15.73 26.65
CA GLY A 285 -16.19 -15.83 27.99
C GLY A 285 -14.73 -15.34 28.13
N GLY A 286 -14.52 -14.14 28.70
CA GLY A 286 -13.19 -13.67 29.14
C GLY A 286 -12.95 -12.16 28.97
N ASP A 287 -11.68 -11.79 28.97
CA ASP A 287 -11.11 -10.44 28.74
C ASP A 287 -11.16 -9.98 27.27
N GLY A 288 -11.72 -10.79 26.36
CA GLY A 288 -11.86 -10.52 24.92
C GLY A 288 -10.71 -11.06 24.06
N LEU A 289 -9.67 -11.65 24.66
CA LEU A 289 -8.51 -12.23 23.98
C LEU A 289 -8.59 -13.77 23.92
N VAL A 290 -8.27 -14.34 22.77
CA VAL A 290 -8.26 -15.79 22.54
C VAL A 290 -6.88 -16.37 22.83
N THR A 291 -6.60 -16.65 24.10
CA THR A 291 -5.28 -17.14 24.55
C THR A 291 -5.28 -18.55 25.15
N GLY A 292 -6.42 -19.25 25.22
CA GLY A 292 -6.52 -20.53 25.94
C GLY A 292 -7.41 -21.60 25.30
N GLY A 293 -6.99 -22.85 25.49
CA GLY A 293 -7.78 -24.08 25.30
C GLY A 293 -8.31 -24.29 23.88
N GLU A 294 -9.51 -24.87 23.81
CA GLU A 294 -10.25 -25.21 22.57
C GLU A 294 -10.49 -24.00 21.66
N ARG A 295 -10.56 -22.78 22.24
CA ARG A 295 -10.81 -21.55 21.47
C ARG A 295 -9.67 -21.21 20.50
N VAL A 296 -8.42 -21.47 20.90
CA VAL A 296 -7.26 -21.25 20.02
C VAL A 296 -7.31 -22.21 18.84
N GLY A 297 -7.77 -23.46 19.05
CA GLY A 297 -7.96 -24.43 17.98
C GLY A 297 -9.01 -24.00 16.96
N HIS A 298 -10.16 -23.49 17.42
CA HIS A 298 -11.16 -22.92 16.50
C HIS A 298 -10.65 -21.72 15.71
N VAL A 299 -9.84 -20.85 16.34
CA VAL A 299 -9.17 -19.76 15.64
C VAL A 299 -8.21 -20.31 14.58
N ALA A 300 -7.43 -21.35 14.89
CA ALA A 300 -6.57 -22.01 13.91
C ALA A 300 -7.38 -22.54 12.72
N ASP A 301 -8.48 -23.25 12.97
CA ASP A 301 -9.38 -23.78 11.93
C ASP A 301 -9.96 -22.67 11.03
N ASP A 302 -10.42 -21.58 11.63
CA ASP A 302 -10.97 -20.42 10.93
C ASP A 302 -9.91 -19.75 10.04
N LEU A 303 -8.68 -19.59 10.55
CA LEU A 303 -7.56 -18.99 9.81
C LEU A 303 -7.08 -19.88 8.66
N THR A 304 -6.96 -21.19 8.91
CA THR A 304 -6.62 -22.19 7.89
C THR A 304 -7.66 -22.20 6.78
N SER A 305 -8.95 -22.16 7.14
CA SER A 305 -10.07 -22.06 6.18
C SER A 305 -10.03 -20.75 5.39
N PHE A 306 -9.76 -19.63 6.06
CA PHE A 306 -9.60 -18.32 5.41
C PHE A 306 -8.47 -18.33 4.37
N VAL A 307 -7.29 -18.86 4.72
CA VAL A 307 -6.16 -18.94 3.78
C VAL A 307 -6.52 -19.80 2.58
N ARG A 308 -7.08 -21.00 2.80
CA ARG A 308 -7.50 -21.90 1.73
C ARG A 308 -8.48 -21.24 0.78
N GLU A 309 -9.58 -20.68 1.30
CA GLU A 309 -10.64 -20.07 0.51
C GLU A 309 -10.13 -18.90 -0.33
N ARG A 310 -9.28 -18.03 0.25
CA ARG A 310 -8.75 -16.86 -0.45
C ARG A 310 -7.76 -17.24 -1.55
N VAL A 311 -6.90 -18.23 -1.32
CA VAL A 311 -5.94 -18.72 -2.33
C VAL A 311 -6.67 -19.40 -3.48
N GLU A 312 -7.69 -20.23 -3.20
CA GLU A 312 -8.52 -20.88 -4.22
C GLU A 312 -9.33 -19.86 -5.03
N THR A 313 -9.94 -18.87 -4.36
CA THR A 313 -10.70 -17.80 -5.04
C THR A 313 -9.83 -16.97 -5.97
N ALA A 314 -8.58 -16.71 -5.58
CA ALA A 314 -7.63 -15.98 -6.40
C ALA A 314 -7.07 -16.82 -7.57
N GLY A 315 -7.28 -18.15 -7.58
CA GLY A 315 -6.68 -19.06 -8.53
C GLY A 315 -5.15 -19.15 -8.40
N ALA A 316 -4.60 -18.87 -7.21
CA ALA A 316 -3.16 -18.80 -7.00
C ALA A 316 -2.53 -20.18 -6.84
N ARG A 317 -1.32 -20.34 -7.41
CA ARG A 317 -0.61 -21.64 -7.41
C ARG A 317 -0.09 -21.99 -6.02
N ARG A 318 0.71 -21.11 -5.43
CA ARG A 318 1.26 -21.24 -4.06
C ARG A 318 1.14 -19.91 -3.32
N VAL A 319 1.67 -19.87 -2.10
CA VAL A 319 1.84 -18.63 -1.33
C VAL A 319 3.31 -18.38 -1.00
N VAL A 320 3.69 -17.11 -0.96
CA VAL A 320 5.01 -16.64 -0.53
C VAL A 320 4.90 -16.08 0.88
N VAL A 321 5.69 -16.62 1.81
CA VAL A 321 5.77 -16.15 3.20
C VAL A 321 7.18 -15.62 3.44
N ARG A 322 7.29 -14.34 3.84
CA ARG A 322 8.58 -13.78 4.27
C ARG A 322 8.94 -14.35 5.65
N LEU A 323 9.72 -15.42 5.67
CA LEU A 323 10.02 -16.18 6.89
C LEU A 323 11.23 -15.57 7.62
N SER A 324 10.98 -14.89 8.74
CA SER A 324 12.01 -14.19 9.54
C SER A 324 12.39 -14.93 10.83
N GLY A 325 11.68 -16.01 11.16
CA GLY A 325 11.92 -16.83 12.35
C GLY A 325 11.28 -16.26 13.62
N ASP A 326 10.53 -15.17 13.52
CA ASP A 326 9.65 -14.69 14.59
C ASP A 326 8.32 -15.45 14.59
N VAL A 327 7.63 -15.41 15.74
CA VAL A 327 6.36 -16.10 15.97
C VAL A 327 5.31 -15.80 14.90
N GLY A 328 5.19 -14.54 14.45
CA GLY A 328 4.19 -14.16 13.45
C GLY A 328 4.46 -14.83 12.10
N SER A 329 5.70 -14.75 11.62
CA SER A 329 6.10 -15.38 10.35
C SER A 329 5.98 -16.91 10.38
N SER A 330 6.32 -17.54 11.51
CA SER A 330 6.25 -19.00 11.69
C SER A 330 4.83 -19.51 11.78
N VAL A 331 3.95 -18.81 12.51
CA VAL A 331 2.53 -19.14 12.59
C VAL A 331 1.87 -19.05 11.21
N VAL A 332 2.17 -18.00 10.44
CA VAL A 332 1.62 -17.86 9.08
C VAL A 332 2.11 -18.98 8.16
N ALA A 333 3.38 -19.37 8.24
CA ALA A 333 3.91 -20.48 7.48
C ALA A 333 3.25 -21.82 7.84
N ALA A 334 3.06 -22.09 9.13
CA ALA A 334 2.38 -23.30 9.61
C ALA A 334 0.91 -23.34 9.17
N LEU A 335 0.15 -22.26 9.38
CA LEU A 335 -1.24 -22.14 8.91
C LEU A 335 -1.35 -22.34 7.39
N ALA A 336 -0.41 -21.80 6.62
CA ALA A 336 -0.39 -21.97 5.18
C ALA A 336 -0.11 -23.42 4.77
N ALA A 337 0.82 -24.09 5.45
CA ALA A 337 1.14 -25.50 5.20
C ALA A 337 -0.06 -26.40 5.53
N ASP A 338 -0.74 -26.17 6.66
CA ASP A 338 -1.97 -26.87 7.03
C ASP A 338 -3.12 -26.59 6.05
N ALA A 339 -3.23 -25.35 5.56
CA ALA A 339 -4.29 -24.94 4.65
C ALA A 339 -4.14 -25.55 3.25
N LEU A 340 -2.92 -25.56 2.71
CA LEU A 340 -2.66 -25.75 1.29
C LEU A 340 -1.82 -26.99 0.96
N GLY A 341 -1.14 -27.57 1.95
CA GLY A 341 -0.03 -28.50 1.76
C GLY A 341 1.32 -27.76 1.71
N PRO A 342 2.39 -28.32 2.31
CA PRO A 342 3.69 -27.64 2.39
C PRO A 342 4.33 -27.38 1.02
N GLU A 343 4.03 -28.20 0.01
CA GLU A 343 4.49 -28.02 -1.37
C GLU A 343 3.92 -26.78 -2.07
N ARG A 344 2.88 -26.16 -1.48
CA ARG A 344 2.27 -24.91 -1.94
C ARG A 344 2.63 -23.71 -1.07
N VAL A 345 3.68 -23.82 -0.25
CA VAL A 345 4.21 -22.74 0.57
C VAL A 345 5.68 -22.53 0.25
N TYR A 346 6.03 -21.29 -0.10
CA TYR A 346 7.40 -20.87 -0.34
C TYR A 346 7.86 -19.88 0.73
N GLY A 347 8.79 -20.33 1.57
CA GLY A 347 9.44 -19.52 2.59
C GLY A 347 10.60 -18.71 2.02
N LEU A 348 10.60 -17.39 2.20
CA LEU A 348 11.66 -16.52 1.70
C LEU A 348 12.27 -15.69 2.83
N HIS A 349 13.54 -15.96 3.16
CA HIS A 349 14.28 -15.16 4.13
C HIS A 349 15.16 -14.11 3.46
N LEU A 350 14.96 -12.84 3.83
CA LEU A 350 15.60 -11.68 3.19
C LEU A 350 16.42 -10.84 4.19
N PRO A 351 17.58 -11.35 4.68
CA PRO A 351 18.42 -10.61 5.60
C PRO A 351 19.12 -9.44 4.90
N CYS A 352 19.32 -8.31 5.61
CA CYS A 352 20.07 -7.15 5.10
C CYS A 352 21.40 -6.94 5.85
N HIS A 353 21.45 -7.29 7.13
CA HIS A 353 22.70 -7.33 7.89
C HIS A 353 22.88 -8.74 8.44
N LYS A 354 24.10 -9.06 8.92
CA LYS A 354 24.26 -10.25 9.76
C LYS A 354 23.39 -10.04 10.99
N THR A 355 22.25 -10.73 11.05
CA THR A 355 21.38 -10.69 12.21
C THR A 355 22.17 -11.26 13.38
N SER A 356 22.64 -10.41 14.29
CA SER A 356 23.43 -10.81 15.45
C SER A 356 22.57 -11.24 16.64
N ARG A 357 21.28 -11.53 16.43
CA ARG A 357 20.39 -11.97 17.52
C ARG A 357 20.60 -13.45 17.76
N LEU A 358 21.35 -13.75 18.81
CA LEU A 358 21.63 -15.09 19.31
C LEU A 358 20.36 -15.84 19.76
N ASP A 359 19.22 -15.14 19.91
CA ASP A 359 18.01 -15.69 20.52
C ASP A 359 16.85 -15.97 19.53
N ARG A 360 17.04 -15.77 18.21
CA ARG A 360 16.03 -16.17 17.22
C ARG A 360 16.41 -17.50 16.55
N PRO A 361 15.48 -18.46 16.43
CA PRO A 361 15.71 -19.68 15.68
C PRO A 361 15.99 -19.35 14.22
N ASP A 362 16.87 -20.14 13.61
CA ASP A 362 17.15 -20.00 12.19
C ASP A 362 15.86 -20.31 11.38
N PRO A 363 15.36 -19.39 10.53
CA PRO A 363 14.19 -19.61 9.69
C PRO A 363 14.22 -20.91 8.87
N ALA A 364 15.41 -21.39 8.51
CA ALA A 364 15.58 -22.65 7.79
C ALA A 364 15.13 -23.85 8.62
N VAL A 365 15.36 -23.86 9.94
CA VAL A 365 14.90 -24.94 10.83
C VAL A 365 13.38 -25.01 10.83
N ILE A 366 12.72 -23.86 10.89
CA ILE A 366 11.26 -23.77 10.85
C ILE A 366 10.72 -24.25 9.50
N ALA A 367 11.38 -23.87 8.41
CA ALA A 367 11.00 -24.33 7.08
C ALA A 367 11.16 -25.86 6.93
N ASP A 368 12.27 -26.42 7.43
CA ASP A 368 12.55 -27.85 7.43
C ASP A 368 11.50 -28.63 8.25
N ASP A 369 11.17 -28.12 9.46
CA ASP A 369 10.16 -28.73 10.34
C ASP A 369 8.76 -28.74 9.69
N LEU A 370 8.41 -27.68 8.96
CA LEU A 370 7.15 -27.59 8.22
C LEU A 370 7.19 -28.31 6.85
N GLY A 371 8.37 -28.74 6.39
CA GLY A 371 8.56 -29.39 5.09
C GLY A 371 8.33 -28.48 3.87
N ILE A 372 8.46 -27.16 4.03
CA ILE A 372 8.19 -26.17 2.98
C ILE A 372 9.45 -25.83 2.15
N GLU A 373 9.27 -25.42 0.91
CA GLU A 373 10.36 -24.89 0.08
C GLU A 373 10.89 -23.59 0.69
N PHE A 374 12.23 -23.40 0.75
CA PHE A 374 12.83 -22.25 1.42
C PHE A 374 14.10 -21.74 0.75
N ASP A 375 14.19 -20.42 0.58
CA ASP A 375 15.41 -19.74 0.14
C ASP A 375 15.81 -18.60 1.06
N ARG A 376 17.13 -18.38 1.16
CA ARG A 376 17.75 -17.26 1.86
C ARG A 376 18.53 -16.38 0.89
N VAL A 377 18.13 -15.12 0.77
CA VAL A 377 18.76 -14.16 -0.13
C VAL A 377 19.08 -12.84 0.58
N ASN A 378 20.36 -12.52 0.65
CA ASN A 378 20.82 -11.29 1.29
C ASN A 378 20.50 -10.07 0.40
N VAL A 379 19.67 -9.15 0.92
CA VAL A 379 19.24 -7.94 0.20
C VAL A 379 20.17 -6.75 0.37
N ARG A 380 21.22 -6.85 1.19
CA ARG A 380 22.17 -5.76 1.44
C ARG A 380 22.74 -5.14 0.15
N PRO A 381 23.19 -5.91 -0.85
CA PRO A 381 23.78 -5.32 -2.05
C PRO A 381 22.77 -4.40 -2.76
N LEU A 382 21.51 -4.83 -2.85
CA LEU A 382 20.44 -4.03 -3.43
C LEU A 382 20.18 -2.75 -2.62
N VAL A 383 20.10 -2.86 -1.29
CA VAL A 383 19.88 -1.70 -0.41
C VAL A 383 21.02 -0.69 -0.53
N VAL A 384 22.28 -1.14 -0.62
CA VAL A 384 23.44 -0.26 -0.79
C VAL A 384 23.40 0.49 -2.12
N GLU A 385 23.05 -0.18 -3.22
CA GLU A 385 22.90 0.51 -4.52
C GLU A 385 21.75 1.52 -4.50
N MET A 386 20.64 1.19 -3.85
CA MET A 386 19.53 2.13 -3.69
C MET A 386 19.92 3.36 -2.88
N GLU A 387 20.59 3.16 -1.74
CA GLU A 387 21.08 4.26 -0.89
C GLU A 387 22.08 5.14 -1.65
N SER A 388 22.98 4.52 -2.41
CA SER A 388 24.00 5.24 -3.20
C SER A 388 23.40 6.06 -4.35
N ALA A 389 22.24 5.66 -4.86
CA ALA A 389 21.53 6.39 -5.92
C ALA A 389 20.76 7.60 -5.40
N LEU A 390 20.46 7.66 -4.09
CA LEU A 390 19.65 8.72 -3.50
C LEU A 390 20.47 10.00 -3.26
N PRO A 391 19.83 11.18 -3.22
CA PRO A 391 20.54 12.44 -3.01
C PRO A 391 21.30 12.46 -1.68
N HIS A 392 22.54 12.95 -1.71
CA HIS A 392 23.41 12.96 -0.53
C HIS A 392 22.77 13.71 0.66
N GLU A 393 22.18 14.88 0.40
CA GLU A 393 21.53 15.70 1.43
C GLU A 393 20.34 14.99 2.11
N VAL A 394 19.67 14.08 1.39
CA VAL A 394 18.57 13.26 1.94
C VAL A 394 19.14 12.11 2.78
N THR A 395 20.15 11.43 2.27
CA THR A 395 20.80 10.31 2.97
C THR A 395 21.51 10.75 4.25
N GLU A 396 22.07 11.96 4.29
CA GLU A 396 22.65 12.53 5.52
C GLU A 396 21.60 12.83 6.61
N ARG A 397 20.37 13.18 6.22
CA ARG A 397 19.25 13.41 7.15
C ARG A 397 18.59 12.10 7.61
N ALA A 398 18.73 11.03 6.82
CA ALA A 398 18.10 9.76 7.09
C ALA A 398 18.70 9.07 8.32
N GLY A 399 17.85 8.64 9.24
CA GLY A 399 18.23 7.87 10.40
C GLY A 399 18.08 6.36 10.19
N VAL A 400 18.24 5.62 11.29
CA VAL A 400 18.08 4.16 11.30
C VAL A 400 16.67 3.74 10.86
N ARG A 401 15.65 4.56 11.18
CA ARG A 401 14.25 4.32 10.84
C ARG A 401 13.97 4.42 9.34
N GLU A 402 14.56 5.41 8.66
CA GLU A 402 14.36 5.62 7.22
C GLU A 402 15.02 4.48 6.43
N LEU A 403 16.24 4.08 6.84
CA LEU A 403 16.93 2.91 6.27
C LEU A 403 16.15 1.61 6.52
N ALA A 404 15.61 1.44 7.72
CA ALA A 404 14.75 0.31 8.05
C ALA A 404 13.51 0.20 7.17
N ASN A 405 12.84 1.32 6.95
CA ASN A 405 11.68 1.41 6.08
C ASN A 405 12.06 1.05 4.63
N LEU A 406 13.22 1.51 4.15
CA LEU A 406 13.76 1.13 2.84
C LEU A 406 13.98 -0.39 2.74
N VAL A 407 14.64 -0.99 3.74
CA VAL A 407 14.85 -2.45 3.79
C VAL A 407 13.51 -3.20 3.76
N SER A 408 12.50 -2.75 4.50
CA SER A 408 11.17 -3.37 4.49
C SER A 408 10.53 -3.35 3.09
N ARG A 409 10.62 -2.22 2.38
CA ARG A 409 10.09 -2.09 1.01
C ARG A 409 10.90 -2.90 -0.02
N VAL A 410 12.22 -3.01 0.14
CA VAL A 410 13.05 -3.90 -0.69
C VAL A 410 12.66 -5.36 -0.48
N ARG A 411 12.40 -5.77 0.76
CA ARG A 411 11.93 -7.13 1.06
C ARG A 411 10.58 -7.42 0.41
N MET A 412 9.67 -6.46 0.48
CA MET A 412 8.37 -6.53 -0.20
C MET A 412 8.54 -6.67 -1.71
N ALA A 413 9.41 -5.86 -2.33
CA ALA A 413 9.68 -5.92 -3.76
C ALA A 413 10.21 -7.30 -4.19
N CYS A 414 11.11 -7.90 -3.40
CA CYS A 414 11.63 -9.24 -3.66
C CYS A 414 10.54 -10.31 -3.52
N ALA A 415 9.71 -10.26 -2.46
CA ALA A 415 8.62 -11.23 -2.26
C ALA A 415 7.60 -11.18 -3.40
N TYR A 416 7.24 -9.99 -3.85
CA TYR A 416 6.34 -9.84 -4.99
C TYR A 416 6.98 -10.19 -6.33
N TYR A 417 8.31 -10.04 -6.49
CA TYR A 417 8.97 -10.53 -7.70
C TYR A 417 8.73 -12.03 -7.87
N VAL A 418 8.94 -12.81 -6.80
CA VAL A 418 8.64 -14.24 -6.77
C VAL A 418 7.15 -14.51 -7.05
N ALA A 419 6.26 -13.75 -6.40
CA ALA A 419 4.84 -13.97 -6.57
C ALA A 419 4.35 -13.64 -7.99
N ASN A 420 4.94 -12.63 -8.64
CA ASN A 420 4.56 -12.20 -9.97
C ASN A 420 5.04 -13.16 -11.07
N THR A 421 6.15 -13.87 -10.89
CA THR A 421 6.63 -14.86 -11.89
C THR A 421 5.77 -16.12 -11.99
N GLU A 422 5.02 -16.44 -10.94
CA GLU A 422 4.38 -17.76 -10.78
C GLU A 422 2.89 -17.68 -10.44
N THR A 423 2.31 -16.47 -10.43
CA THR A 423 0.91 -16.19 -10.04
C THR A 423 0.59 -16.64 -8.61
N ASP A 424 1.45 -16.28 -7.67
CA ASP A 424 1.29 -16.59 -6.24
C ASP A 424 0.72 -15.41 -5.45
N LEU A 425 0.35 -15.65 -4.20
CA LEU A 425 -0.03 -14.59 -3.25
C LEU A 425 1.03 -14.41 -2.17
N VAL A 426 1.25 -13.17 -1.75
CA VAL A 426 2.10 -12.85 -0.60
C VAL A 426 1.25 -12.81 0.68
N LEU A 427 1.64 -13.57 1.71
CA LEU A 427 0.99 -13.54 3.03
C LEU A 427 1.70 -12.57 3.98
N GLY A 428 0.92 -11.76 4.69
CA GLY A 428 1.37 -10.87 5.75
C GLY A 428 1.48 -11.56 7.10
N THR A 429 2.51 -11.16 7.85
CA THR A 429 2.89 -11.74 9.14
C THR A 429 2.67 -10.79 10.30
N THR A 430 2.20 -9.57 10.03
CA THR A 430 1.94 -8.56 11.05
C THR A 430 0.68 -8.89 11.85
N ASP A 431 0.81 -8.84 13.17
CA ASP A 431 -0.30 -8.97 14.09
C ASP A 431 -1.08 -7.64 14.27
N ARG A 432 -2.26 -7.73 14.86
CA ARG A 432 -3.16 -6.60 15.11
C ARG A 432 -2.52 -5.54 16.00
N THR A 433 -1.66 -5.90 16.95
CA THR A 433 -1.02 -4.98 17.89
C THR A 433 -0.18 -3.95 17.14
N ASP A 434 0.71 -4.44 16.27
CA ASP A 434 1.60 -3.58 15.49
C ASP A 434 0.83 -2.79 14.43
N LEU A 435 -0.22 -3.38 13.85
CA LEU A 435 -1.16 -2.68 12.98
C LEU A 435 -1.86 -1.50 13.67
N GLN A 436 -2.41 -1.72 14.87
CA GLN A 436 -3.16 -0.70 15.58
C GLN A 436 -2.26 0.38 16.18
N LEU A 437 -1.01 0.07 16.50
CA LEU A 437 -0.03 1.06 16.97
C LEU A 437 0.76 1.72 15.83
N GLY A 438 0.64 1.22 14.60
CA GLY A 438 1.37 1.75 13.45
C GLY A 438 2.86 1.42 13.44
N ARG A 439 3.28 0.35 14.15
CA ARG A 439 4.67 -0.14 14.19
C ARG A 439 5.04 -0.94 12.92
N VAL A 440 4.56 -0.45 11.77
CA VAL A 440 4.73 -1.06 10.46
C VAL A 440 5.19 -0.03 9.45
N THR A 441 5.95 -0.50 8.45
CA THR A 441 6.32 0.30 7.29
C THR A 441 5.18 0.30 6.28
N LYS A 442 4.64 1.48 5.97
CA LYS A 442 3.63 1.63 4.90
C LYS A 442 4.23 1.19 3.55
N PHE A 443 3.53 0.28 2.88
CA PHE A 443 3.98 -0.40 1.66
C PHE A 443 5.28 -1.20 1.78
N GLY A 444 5.67 -1.59 3.01
CA GLY A 444 6.76 -2.53 3.26
C GLY A 444 6.24 -3.79 3.95
N ASP A 445 6.06 -3.73 5.26
CA ASP A 445 5.62 -4.88 6.07
C ASP A 445 4.18 -5.27 5.74
N GLU A 446 3.33 -4.28 5.48
CA GLU A 446 1.89 -4.43 5.22
C GLU A 446 1.51 -4.60 3.74
N ALA A 447 2.47 -4.46 2.83
CA ALA A 447 2.20 -4.64 1.41
C ALA A 447 2.19 -6.13 1.08
N VAL A 448 1.00 -6.72 1.17
CA VAL A 448 0.72 -8.16 0.98
C VAL A 448 -0.66 -8.36 0.34
N ASP A 449 -1.01 -9.60 -0.01
CA ASP A 449 -2.33 -9.91 -0.55
C ASP A 449 -3.33 -10.30 0.53
N LEU A 450 -2.88 -11.06 1.54
CA LEU A 450 -3.68 -11.54 2.65
C LEU A 450 -2.99 -11.29 3.99
N ARG A 451 -3.77 -11.03 5.05
CA ARG A 451 -3.27 -10.86 6.43
C ARG A 451 -3.97 -11.84 7.37
N PRO A 452 -3.52 -13.10 7.44
CA PRO A 452 -4.08 -14.09 8.35
C PRO A 452 -4.10 -13.61 9.81
N LEU A 453 -3.05 -12.89 10.25
CA LEU A 453 -2.93 -12.40 11.63
C LEU A 453 -3.53 -11.02 11.87
N GLY A 454 -4.11 -10.35 10.86
CA GLY A 454 -4.61 -8.97 11.00
C GLY A 454 -5.75 -8.80 12.02
N GLY A 455 -6.40 -9.90 12.38
CA GLY A 455 -7.43 -9.98 13.41
C GLY A 455 -6.93 -10.34 14.81
N LEU A 456 -5.66 -10.77 14.98
CA LEU A 456 -5.14 -11.32 16.24
C LEU A 456 -4.11 -10.41 16.89
N TYR A 457 -4.22 -10.18 18.20
CA TYR A 457 -3.19 -9.51 18.97
C TYR A 457 -1.99 -10.42 19.24
N ARG A 458 -0.87 -9.84 19.67
CA ARG A 458 0.42 -10.55 19.81
C ARG A 458 0.34 -11.74 20.76
N THR A 459 -0.39 -11.59 21.87
CA THR A 459 -0.64 -12.68 22.83
C THR A 459 -1.46 -13.82 22.25
N GLU A 460 -2.43 -13.52 21.37
CA GLU A 460 -3.22 -14.52 20.64
C GLU A 460 -2.36 -15.24 19.60
N VAL A 461 -1.48 -14.52 18.90
CA VAL A 461 -0.51 -15.11 17.95
C VAL A 461 0.46 -16.05 18.68
N ALA A 462 0.96 -15.67 19.85
CA ALA A 462 1.81 -16.55 20.65
C ALA A 462 1.05 -17.79 21.15
N ALA A 463 -0.20 -17.64 21.58
CA ALA A 463 -1.04 -18.79 21.95
C ALA A 463 -1.28 -19.73 20.76
N LEU A 464 -1.52 -19.19 19.58
CA LEU A 464 -1.66 -19.94 18.35
C LEU A 464 -0.37 -20.66 17.96
N GLY A 465 0.80 -20.03 18.15
CA GLY A 465 2.09 -20.67 17.94
C GLY A 465 2.29 -21.92 18.80
N ARG A 466 1.90 -21.89 20.08
CA ARG A 466 1.94 -23.10 20.94
C ARG A 466 0.95 -24.17 20.49
N HIS A 467 -0.22 -23.76 20.00
CA HIS A 467 -1.24 -24.69 19.52
C HIS A 467 -0.80 -25.43 18.25
N LEU A 468 -0.03 -24.76 17.40
CA LEU A 468 0.55 -25.32 16.17
C LEU A 468 1.89 -26.05 16.43
N ASP A 469 2.20 -26.38 17.69
CA ASP A 469 3.42 -27.09 18.11
C ASP A 469 4.73 -26.44 17.62
N LEU A 470 4.75 -25.10 17.46
CA LEU A 470 5.98 -24.38 17.10
C LEU A 470 6.99 -24.44 18.27
N PRO A 471 8.31 -24.46 17.98
CA PRO A 471 9.33 -24.56 19.01
C PRO A 471 9.22 -23.45 20.08
N ASP A 472 9.47 -23.76 21.35
CA ASP A 472 9.46 -22.78 22.44
C ASP A 472 10.42 -21.60 22.14
N SER A 473 11.55 -21.86 21.47
CA SER A 473 12.48 -20.81 21.01
C SER A 473 11.86 -19.80 20.02
N VAL A 474 10.75 -20.14 19.36
CA VAL A 474 9.94 -19.24 18.53
C VAL A 474 8.91 -18.50 19.37
N VAL A 475 8.19 -19.24 20.22
CA VAL A 475 6.98 -18.73 20.90
C VAL A 475 7.31 -17.95 22.18
N GLU A 476 8.43 -18.25 22.82
CA GLU A 476 8.95 -17.58 24.01
C GLU A 476 9.94 -16.45 23.67
N GLN A 477 10.09 -16.09 22.39
CA GLN A 477 10.86 -14.90 22.01
C GLN A 477 10.40 -13.74 22.87
N SER A 478 11.35 -13.16 23.62
CA SER A 478 11.09 -12.13 24.62
C SER A 478 10.05 -11.16 24.08
N ALA A 479 8.96 -11.00 24.83
CA ALA A 479 7.87 -10.07 24.57
C ALA A 479 8.31 -8.59 24.63
N ASP A 480 9.60 -8.33 24.37
CA ASP A 480 10.21 -7.03 24.23
C ASP A 480 9.79 -6.42 22.88
N VAL A 481 9.38 -5.18 23.02
CA VAL A 481 8.68 -4.41 22.02
C VAL A 481 9.62 -4.08 20.85
N GLY A 482 9.11 -4.25 19.63
CA GLY A 482 9.60 -3.55 18.44
C GLY A 482 11.00 -3.94 18.00
N ALA A 483 11.13 -4.87 17.06
CA ALA A 483 12.39 -4.99 16.35
C ALA A 483 12.23 -5.44 14.90
N THR A 484 11.42 -4.69 14.15
CA THR A 484 11.89 -4.21 12.85
C THR A 484 13.26 -3.56 13.09
N VAL A 485 14.29 -3.93 12.31
CA VAL A 485 15.56 -3.19 12.29
C VAL A 485 15.19 -1.70 12.21
N GLY A 486 15.72 -0.82 13.07
CA GLY A 486 15.42 0.62 13.08
C GLY A 486 14.07 1.06 13.68
N ALA A 487 13.29 0.16 14.28
CA ALA A 487 12.44 0.57 15.37
C ALA A 487 13.37 0.90 16.56
N GLU A 488 13.44 2.18 16.94
CA GLU A 488 13.92 2.52 18.28
C GLU A 488 13.14 1.63 19.28
N PRO A 489 13.78 1.10 20.35
CA PRO A 489 13.01 0.62 21.47
C PRO A 489 12.04 1.72 21.86
N ASP A 490 10.87 1.32 22.34
CA ASP A 490 9.67 2.14 22.60
C ASP A 490 9.85 3.29 23.62
N ALA A 491 11.07 3.81 23.81
CA ALA A 491 11.45 4.93 24.67
C ALA A 491 10.70 6.24 24.32
N GLU A 492 10.32 6.48 23.06
CA GLU A 492 9.51 7.65 22.68
C GLU A 492 8.06 7.57 23.20
N MET A 493 7.52 6.34 23.33
CA MET A 493 6.16 6.11 23.81
C MET A 493 6.11 5.71 25.28
N ASP A 494 7.22 5.25 25.85
CA ASP A 494 7.32 4.77 27.23
C ASP A 494 6.17 3.75 27.50
N ILE A 495 5.97 2.87 26.51
CA ILE A 495 5.10 1.67 26.57
C ILE A 495 6.04 0.45 26.70
N GLU A 496 6.97 0.50 27.65
CA GLU A 496 7.75 -0.66 28.09
C GLU A 496 6.88 -1.54 29.01
N ARG A 497 5.83 -2.13 28.44
CA ARG A 497 4.89 -3.01 29.16
C ARG A 497 4.77 -4.34 28.43
N SER A 498 4.38 -5.39 29.16
CA SER A 498 4.21 -6.71 28.57
C SER A 498 3.20 -6.68 27.43
N ALA A 499 3.39 -7.56 26.43
CA ALA A 499 2.46 -7.71 25.32
C ALA A 499 1.00 -7.86 25.79
N ALA A 500 0.77 -8.60 26.89
CA ALA A 500 -0.56 -8.77 27.48
C ALA A 500 -1.22 -7.46 27.92
N THR A 501 -0.45 -6.54 28.51
CA THR A 501 -0.98 -5.22 28.90
C THR A 501 -1.34 -4.38 27.68
N VAL A 502 -0.48 -4.34 26.66
CA VAL A 502 -0.72 -3.56 25.44
C VAL A 502 -1.93 -4.09 24.70
N ASP A 503 -2.02 -5.41 24.52
CA ASP A 503 -3.13 -6.07 23.84
C ASP A 503 -4.45 -5.84 24.58
N GLY A 504 -4.45 -5.97 25.91
CA GLY A 504 -5.64 -5.68 26.72
C GLY A 504 -6.08 -4.21 26.66
N VAL A 505 -5.14 -3.27 26.52
CA VAL A 505 -5.45 -1.85 26.31
C VAL A 505 -6.06 -1.63 24.92
N LEU A 506 -5.48 -2.21 23.88
CA LEU A 506 -5.98 -2.08 22.51
C LEU A 506 -7.33 -2.76 22.33
N GLU A 507 -7.53 -3.94 22.91
CA GLU A 507 -8.82 -4.64 22.90
C GLU A 507 -9.90 -3.77 23.56
N GLY A 508 -9.63 -3.20 24.73
CA GLY A 508 -10.61 -2.35 25.42
C GLY A 508 -10.88 -1.04 24.68
N LEU A 509 -9.84 -0.42 24.14
CA LEU A 509 -9.92 0.88 23.47
C LEU A 509 -10.49 0.79 22.05
N VAL A 510 -10.07 -0.19 21.25
CA VAL A 510 -10.34 -0.28 19.80
C VAL A 510 -11.47 -1.25 19.49
N ASP A 511 -11.53 -2.41 20.18
CA ASP A 511 -12.52 -3.43 19.85
C ASP A 511 -13.82 -3.28 20.66
N ARG A 512 -13.69 -2.97 21.96
CA ARG A 512 -14.87 -2.74 22.83
C ARG A 512 -15.27 -1.28 22.97
N ASP A 513 -14.41 -0.35 22.56
CA ASP A 513 -14.63 1.11 22.65
C ASP A 513 -15.15 1.57 24.03
N ILE A 514 -14.60 1.04 25.13
CA ILE A 514 -15.07 1.36 26.49
C ILE A 514 -14.48 2.68 27.03
N GLY A 515 -13.62 3.33 26.25
CA GLY A 515 -12.98 4.61 26.57
C GLY A 515 -11.80 4.51 27.54
N ILE A 516 -10.97 5.55 27.53
CA ILE A 516 -9.64 5.59 28.18
C ILE A 516 -9.69 5.21 29.66
N THR A 517 -10.57 5.83 30.44
CA THR A 517 -10.63 5.61 31.91
C THR A 517 -11.06 4.20 32.27
N ARG A 518 -12.03 3.62 31.54
CA ARG A 518 -12.50 2.26 31.81
C ARG A 518 -11.48 1.22 31.37
N THR A 519 -10.84 1.41 30.22
CA THR A 519 -9.73 0.57 29.77
C THR A 519 -8.59 0.59 30.78
N ALA A 520 -8.20 1.76 31.29
CA ALA A 520 -7.14 1.89 32.28
C ALA A 520 -7.46 1.12 33.57
N ALA A 521 -8.68 1.28 34.08
CA ALA A 521 -9.15 0.57 35.27
C ALA A 521 -9.22 -0.95 35.06
N ALA A 522 -9.70 -1.40 33.89
CA ALA A 522 -9.80 -2.82 33.55
C ALA A 522 -8.43 -3.50 33.45
N GLN A 523 -7.43 -2.79 32.92
CA GLN A 523 -6.06 -3.30 32.73
C GLN A 523 -5.14 -3.03 33.93
N GLY A 524 -5.61 -2.31 34.95
CA GLY A 524 -4.79 -1.94 36.10
C GLY A 524 -3.59 -1.04 35.75
N VAL A 525 -3.74 -0.18 34.73
CA VAL A 525 -2.68 0.71 34.24
C VAL A 525 -3.02 2.19 34.43
N ASP A 526 -2.01 3.05 34.35
CA ASP A 526 -2.21 4.49 34.32
C ASP A 526 -2.96 4.92 33.03
N PRO A 527 -4.00 5.77 33.12
CA PRO A 527 -4.69 6.32 31.95
C PRO A 527 -3.80 7.01 30.92
N VAL A 528 -2.60 7.47 31.30
CA VAL A 528 -1.57 7.99 30.38
C VAL A 528 -1.15 6.93 29.37
N VAL A 529 -0.97 5.66 29.77
CA VAL A 529 -0.60 4.56 28.86
C VAL A 529 -1.68 4.38 27.79
N VAL A 530 -2.95 4.35 28.21
CA VAL A 530 -4.08 4.20 27.29
C VAL A 530 -4.18 5.39 26.33
N ARG A 531 -3.94 6.62 26.82
CA ARG A 531 -3.86 7.82 25.96
C ARG A 531 -2.77 7.72 24.90
N ARG A 532 -1.59 7.22 25.25
CA ARG A 532 -0.50 7.04 24.29
C ARG A 532 -0.84 5.99 23.23
N CYS A 533 -1.45 4.86 23.61
CA CYS A 533 -1.97 3.88 22.66
C CYS A 533 -3.02 4.50 21.72
N ALA A 534 -3.95 5.31 22.25
CA ALA A 534 -4.95 6.01 21.45
C ALA A 534 -4.32 6.99 20.44
N GLN A 535 -3.33 7.76 20.88
CA GLN A 535 -2.60 8.69 20.02
C GLN A 535 -1.84 7.97 18.90
N ALA A 536 -1.13 6.89 19.21
CA ALA A 536 -0.47 6.07 18.18
C ALA A 536 -1.49 5.47 17.21
N HIS A 537 -2.62 4.98 17.71
CA HIS A 537 -3.69 4.47 16.87
C HIS A 537 -4.21 5.51 15.89
N VAL A 538 -4.58 6.71 16.36
CA VAL A 538 -5.08 7.77 15.48
C VAL A 538 -4.02 8.22 14.47
N ARG A 539 -2.79 8.51 14.91
CA ARG A 539 -1.69 8.97 14.04
C ARG A 539 -1.34 7.98 12.93
N SER A 540 -1.50 6.68 13.18
CA SER A 540 -1.18 5.63 12.23
C SER A 540 -2.34 5.22 11.31
N GLN A 541 -3.48 5.91 11.37
CA GLN A 541 -4.65 5.62 10.52
C GLN A 541 -4.30 5.62 9.04
N HIS A 542 -3.41 6.53 8.60
CA HIS A 542 -2.93 6.63 7.22
C HIS A 542 -2.19 5.38 6.71
N LYS A 543 -1.63 4.56 7.62
CA LYS A 543 -1.00 3.27 7.27
C LYS A 543 -2.03 2.16 7.12
N ARG A 544 -3.19 2.33 7.76
CA ARG A 544 -4.30 1.40 7.70
C ARG A 544 -5.31 1.77 6.62
N SER A 545 -5.26 2.95 6.01
CA SER A 545 -6.21 3.42 5.00
C SER A 545 -5.78 3.20 3.54
N THR A 546 -6.76 3.18 2.63
CA THR A 546 -6.47 3.34 1.20
C THR A 546 -6.12 4.82 0.94
N PRO A 547 -5.29 5.12 -0.07
CA PRO A 547 -4.98 6.50 -0.42
C PRO A 547 -6.26 7.25 -0.78
N PRO A 548 -6.55 8.41 -0.18
CA PRO A 548 -7.74 9.19 -0.51
C PRO A 548 -7.61 9.78 -1.91
N THR A 549 -8.77 10.03 -2.52
CA THR A 549 -8.94 10.64 -3.83
C THR A 549 -9.84 11.85 -3.70
N THR A 550 -10.06 12.59 -4.79
CA THR A 550 -10.98 13.74 -4.76
C THR A 550 -12.43 13.35 -4.48
N ALA A 551 -12.79 12.07 -4.58
CA ALA A 551 -14.12 11.58 -4.17
C ALA A 551 -14.29 11.56 -2.64
N ASP A 552 -13.21 11.41 -1.88
CA ASP A 552 -13.23 11.39 -0.41
C ASP A 552 -13.35 12.80 0.21
N ARG A 553 -13.14 13.85 -0.60
CA ARG A 553 -13.29 15.27 -0.22
C ARG A 553 -14.26 15.98 -1.18
N PRO A 554 -15.56 15.64 -1.16
CA PRO A 554 -16.53 16.25 -2.07
C PRO A 554 -16.63 17.77 -1.83
N ASP A 555 -17.06 18.50 -2.87
CA ASP A 555 -17.30 19.94 -2.78
C ASP A 555 -18.17 20.24 -1.55
N PRO A 556 -17.84 21.29 -0.77
CA PRO A 556 -18.75 21.71 0.28
C PRO A 556 -20.04 22.10 -0.42
N GLY A 557 -21.15 21.42 -0.09
CA GLY A 557 -22.46 21.83 -0.57
C GLY A 557 -22.70 23.31 -0.24
N PRO A 558 -23.66 23.99 -0.88
CA PRO A 558 -23.92 25.42 -0.73
C PRO A 558 -24.22 25.90 0.71
N PHE A 559 -24.25 25.00 1.68
CA PHE A 559 -24.49 25.25 3.11
C PHE A 559 -23.34 24.80 4.03
N HIS A 560 -22.24 24.21 3.51
CA HIS A 560 -21.16 23.68 4.37
C HIS A 560 -20.18 24.74 4.89
N GLU A 561 -20.21 25.97 4.38
CA GLU A 561 -19.40 27.10 4.89
C GLU A 561 -20.01 27.78 6.14
N LEU A 562 -21.16 27.35 6.66
CA LEU A 562 -21.85 28.06 7.74
C LEU A 562 -21.52 27.61 9.18
N GLU A 563 -20.74 26.55 9.41
CA GLU A 563 -20.49 26.04 10.76
C GLU A 563 -19.03 25.64 11.04
N LEU A 564 -18.06 26.52 10.76
CA LEU A 564 -16.71 26.37 11.34
C LEU A 564 -16.08 27.72 11.71
N LYS A 565 -16.85 28.67 12.26
CA LYS A 565 -16.33 29.88 12.94
C LYS A 565 -17.26 30.40 14.06
N PHE A 566 -17.77 29.51 14.91
CA PHE A 566 -18.29 29.81 16.25
C PHE A 566 -18.03 28.50 17.02
N GLU A 567 -17.20 28.36 18.05
CA GLU A 567 -16.94 29.22 19.20
C GLU A 567 -15.48 29.04 19.66
N THR A 568 -14.66 30.09 19.53
CA THR A 568 -13.65 30.41 20.54
C THR A 568 -14.00 31.81 21.03
N GLY A 569 -14.68 31.89 22.18
CA GLY A 569 -14.98 33.17 22.81
C GLY A 569 -16.23 33.16 23.69
N GLU A 570 -16.20 32.42 24.80
CA GLU A 570 -16.36 32.91 26.19
C GLU A 570 -16.20 31.77 27.20
#